data_AF-A0A9Q0VW39-F1
#
_entry.id   AF-A0A9Q0VW39-F1
#
_cell.length_a   1.000
_cell.length_b   1.000
_cell.length_c   1.000
_cell.angle_alpha   90.00
_cell.angle_beta   90.00
_cell.angle_gamma   90.00
#
_symmetry.space_group_name_H-M   'P 1'
#
loop_
_entity.id
_entity.type
_entity.pdbx_description
1 polymer ?
#
loop_
_entity_poly.entity_id
_entity_poly.type
_entity_poly.pdbx_seq_one_letter_code
_entity_poly.pdbx_strand_id
1 'polypeptide(L)'
;MMQRWNRKKSHFPIVALILLGVVVCSILYNESSIQQIHEEDPSNQGPKHQQHASTVTYVVPNLGSHSNLAPPVFLDRFSRCNSTSEYSGKRIRWGDSHVKKGRRKSSESCDVFAGKWVFDSESYPLYNESDCPYMSDQLACHKHGRSDLGYQHWRWQPHDCNLKRWNVTEMWEKLRGKRLMFVGDSLNRGQWISLVCLLQSVIPADKRSMSPNAPLTIFRAEEYNATIEFLWAPLLVDSNSDDPVNHRLDERIMRPDSVLKHSSKWEHADILVFNSYLWWRQGPVKLSWSAEENGACEELDGLGAMELAMGAWADWVASKTDPQKKRVFFVTMSPTHLW
;
A
#
# COMPACT_ATOMS: atom_id res chain seq x y z
N MET A 1 23.35 85.44 -4.88
CA MET A 1 21.95 85.17 -4.49
C MET A 1 21.89 83.76 -3.91
N MET A 2 21.59 83.63 -2.61
CA MET A 2 21.62 82.37 -1.84
C MET A 2 20.62 81.35 -2.39
N GLN A 3 21.00 80.07 -2.49
CA GLN A 3 20.04 78.97 -2.47
C GLN A 3 20.39 77.95 -1.38
N ARG A 4 19.36 77.70 -0.57
CA ARG A 4 19.35 77.00 0.71
C ARG A 4 19.57 75.50 0.55
N TRP A 5 20.44 74.97 1.39
CA TRP A 5 20.59 73.54 1.69
C TRP A 5 19.32 73.04 2.39
N ASN A 6 18.61 72.08 1.79
CA ASN A 6 17.48 71.41 2.44
C ASN A 6 17.90 70.01 2.90
N ARG A 7 18.14 69.85 4.20
CA ARG A 7 18.43 68.55 4.85
C ARG A 7 17.17 67.67 4.79
N LYS A 8 17.13 66.67 3.92
CA LYS A 8 16.19 65.56 4.06
C LYS A 8 16.61 64.74 5.29
N LYS A 9 15.78 64.74 6.34
CA LYS A 9 15.94 63.86 7.51
C LYS A 9 15.79 62.41 7.03
N SER A 10 16.84 61.61 7.27
CA SER A 10 16.82 60.17 7.02
C SER A 10 15.88 59.49 8.02
N HIS A 11 14.78 58.92 7.53
CA HIS A 11 13.83 58.11 8.32
C HIS A 11 14.32 56.67 8.54
N PHE A 12 15.50 56.33 8.03
CA PHE A 12 16.10 54.99 8.11
C PHE A 12 16.25 54.43 9.54
N PRO A 13 16.65 55.20 10.59
CA PRO A 13 16.78 54.64 11.92
C PRO A 13 15.42 54.31 12.57
N ILE A 14 14.36 55.04 12.21
CA ILE A 14 13.02 54.83 12.75
C ILE A 14 12.41 53.54 12.17
N VAL A 15 12.57 53.32 10.86
CA VAL A 15 12.06 52.11 10.20
C VAL A 15 12.80 50.86 10.70
N ALA A 16 14.11 50.95 10.92
CA ALA A 16 14.89 49.85 11.49
C ALA A 16 14.47 49.52 12.94
N LEU A 17 14.19 50.53 13.77
CA LEU A 17 13.69 50.33 15.13
C LEU A 17 12.29 49.71 15.16
N ILE A 18 11.42 50.08 14.23
CA ILE A 18 10.08 49.48 14.11
C ILE A 18 10.19 48.00 13.71
N LEU A 19 11.04 47.66 12.73
CA LEU A 19 11.26 46.27 12.31
C LEU A 19 11.84 45.41 13.45
N LEU A 20 12.81 45.94 14.20
CA LEU A 20 13.36 45.26 15.38
C LEU A 20 12.29 45.06 16.46
N GLY A 21 11.44 46.06 16.70
CA GLY A 21 10.30 45.95 17.60
C GLY A 21 9.30 44.87 17.19
N VAL A 22 8.96 44.77 15.90
CA VAL A 22 8.05 43.74 15.38
C VAL A 22 8.65 42.34 15.53
N VAL A 23 9.94 42.16 15.24
CA VAL A 23 10.60 40.85 15.40
C VAL A 23 10.66 40.44 16.87
N VAL A 24 11.00 41.36 17.77
CA VAL A 24 11.02 41.08 19.22
C VAL A 24 9.61 40.79 19.75
N CYS A 25 8.59 41.55 19.34
CA CYS A 25 7.20 41.27 19.70
C CYS A 25 6.73 39.91 19.17
N SER A 26 7.10 39.52 17.94
CA SER A 26 6.75 38.21 17.39
C SER A 26 7.44 37.07 18.13
N ILE A 27 8.70 37.24 18.55
CA ILE A 27 9.43 36.25 19.35
C ILE A 27 8.78 36.11 20.73
N LEU A 28 8.50 37.23 21.41
CA LEU A 28 7.85 37.23 22.72
C LEU A 28 6.42 36.68 22.68
N TYR A 29 5.66 36.98 21.62
CA TYR A 29 4.32 36.43 21.41
C TYR A 29 4.37 34.91 21.19
N ASN A 30 5.34 34.42 20.42
CA ASN A 30 5.52 32.98 20.23
C ASN A 30 5.96 32.29 21.54
N GLU A 31 6.85 32.92 22.31
CA GLU A 31 7.26 32.39 23.62
C GLU A 31 6.08 32.33 24.61
N SER A 32 5.24 33.38 24.66
CA SER A 32 4.03 33.37 25.50
C SER A 32 2.99 32.34 25.04
N SER A 33 2.86 32.14 23.72
CA SER A 33 1.94 31.14 23.16
C SER A 33 2.42 29.72 23.44
N ILE A 34 3.73 29.47 23.50
CA ILE A 34 4.31 28.16 23.84
C ILE A 34 4.17 27.90 25.35
N GLN A 35 4.29 28.92 26.20
CA GLN A 35 4.05 28.78 27.63
C GLN A 35 2.56 28.49 27.94
N GLN A 36 1.61 29.10 27.23
CA GLN A 36 0.18 28.78 27.36
C GLN A 36 -0.16 27.34 26.97
N ILE A 37 0.57 26.71 26.05
CA ILE A 37 0.37 25.29 25.68
C ILE A 37 0.90 24.34 26.77
N HIS A 38 1.84 24.80 27.59
CA HIS A 38 2.46 23.98 28.66
C HIS A 38 1.80 24.15 30.04
N GLU A 39 0.85 25.07 30.21
CA GLU A 39 0.18 25.34 31.50
C GLU A 39 -1.27 24.82 31.59
N GLU A 40 -1.85 24.23 30.54
CA GLU A 40 -3.14 23.52 30.63
C GLU A 40 -2.98 22.03 31.00
N ASP A 41 -2.48 21.77 32.21
CA ASP A 41 -2.96 20.70 33.11
C ASP A 41 -2.45 20.97 34.53
N PRO A 42 -3.33 21.46 35.44
CA PRO A 42 -3.85 20.53 36.44
C PRO A 42 -5.32 20.76 36.84
N SER A 43 -6.10 19.70 36.77
CA SER A 43 -7.27 19.39 37.63
C SER A 43 -8.54 20.27 37.55
N ASN A 44 -9.57 19.68 36.92
CA ASN A 44 -10.89 19.42 37.51
C ASN A 44 -11.83 20.61 37.85
N GLN A 45 -12.70 21.03 36.91
CA GLN A 45 -14.19 21.07 37.01
C GLN A 45 -14.88 22.02 36.00
N GLY A 46 -15.70 21.44 35.08
CA GLY A 46 -16.85 22.05 34.39
C GLY A 46 -16.63 22.65 32.98
N PRO A 47 -17.64 22.71 32.06
CA PRO A 47 -19.05 22.34 32.17
C PRO A 47 -19.47 21.15 31.26
N LYS A 48 -20.64 20.57 31.56
CA LYS A 48 -21.24 19.41 30.87
C LYS A 48 -21.48 19.70 29.37
N HIS A 49 -20.58 19.25 28.50
CA HIS A 49 -20.96 18.90 27.14
C HIS A 49 -21.55 17.49 27.14
N GLN A 50 -22.79 17.36 26.66
CA GLN A 50 -23.39 16.07 26.36
C GLN A 50 -22.52 15.34 25.34
N GLN A 51 -21.64 14.46 25.84
CA GLN A 51 -21.13 13.37 25.03
C GLN A 51 -22.33 12.48 24.71
N HIS A 52 -22.86 12.59 23.49
CA HIS A 52 -23.46 11.42 22.88
C HIS A 52 -22.35 10.36 22.83
N ALA A 53 -22.38 9.43 23.78
CA ALA A 53 -21.54 8.25 23.73
C ALA A 53 -21.94 7.49 22.46
N SER A 54 -21.21 7.69 21.37
CA SER A 54 -21.28 6.81 20.22
C SER A 54 -20.80 5.45 20.69
N THR A 55 -21.74 4.57 21.02
CA THR A 55 -21.47 3.17 21.35
C THR A 55 -20.76 2.56 20.14
N VAL A 56 -19.44 2.40 20.22
CA VAL A 56 -18.66 1.77 19.16
C VAL A 56 -19.06 0.30 19.11
N THR A 57 -19.76 -0.09 18.06
CA THR A 57 -20.13 -1.48 17.82
C THR A 57 -18.92 -2.23 17.30
N TYR A 58 -18.58 -3.35 17.95
CA TYR A 58 -17.46 -4.19 17.53
C TYR A 58 -17.95 -5.43 16.79
N VAL A 59 -17.34 -5.72 15.64
CA VAL A 59 -17.58 -6.93 14.84
C VAL A 59 -16.50 -7.96 15.16
N VAL A 60 -16.90 -9.20 15.40
CA VAL A 60 -15.96 -10.33 15.57
C VAL A 60 -15.50 -10.77 14.18
N PRO A 61 -14.19 -10.78 13.90
CA PRO A 61 -13.70 -11.17 12.60
C PRO A 61 -13.93 -12.64 12.31
N ASN A 62 -14.32 -12.93 11.07
CA ASN A 62 -14.53 -14.29 10.63
C ASN A 62 -13.18 -14.94 10.26
N LEU A 63 -12.55 -15.55 11.27
CA LEU A 63 -11.25 -16.22 11.15
C LEU A 63 -11.35 -17.76 11.05
N GLY A 64 -12.55 -18.32 10.88
CA GLY A 64 -12.76 -19.76 10.67
C GLY A 64 -12.61 -20.62 11.94
N SER A 65 -12.56 -20.04 13.14
CA SER A 65 -12.35 -20.77 14.41
C SER A 65 -13.62 -21.14 15.17
N HIS A 66 -14.82 -20.79 14.71
CA HIS A 66 -16.07 -21.17 15.38
C HIS A 66 -16.73 -22.35 14.65
N SER A 67 -16.52 -23.54 15.21
CA SER A 67 -17.24 -24.77 14.91
C SER A 67 -18.76 -24.58 15.04
N ASN A 68 -19.50 -25.02 14.02
CA ASN A 68 -20.98 -25.17 13.90
C ASN A 68 -21.78 -24.11 13.13
N LEU A 69 -21.16 -23.19 12.40
CA LEU A 69 -21.89 -22.31 11.46
C LEU A 69 -21.80 -22.81 10.01
N ALA A 70 -22.83 -22.49 9.22
CA ALA A 70 -22.93 -22.76 7.79
C ALA A 70 -21.63 -22.36 7.04
N PRO A 71 -21.29 -23.00 5.91
CA PRO A 71 -20.08 -22.66 5.17
C PRO A 71 -20.03 -21.15 4.87
N PRO A 72 -18.86 -20.50 5.00
CA PRO A 72 -18.73 -19.07 4.77
C PRO A 72 -19.15 -18.73 3.34
N VAL A 73 -20.17 -17.87 3.21
CA VAL A 73 -20.71 -17.42 1.92
C VAL A 73 -19.78 -16.37 1.35
N PHE A 74 -18.93 -16.71 0.37
CA PHE A 74 -18.03 -15.76 -0.26
C PHE A 74 -18.74 -14.81 -1.22
N LEU A 75 -18.19 -13.60 -1.38
CA LEU A 75 -18.66 -12.67 -2.41
C LEU A 75 -18.18 -13.13 -3.80
N ASP A 76 -19.04 -12.92 -4.78
CA ASP A 76 -18.76 -13.12 -6.20
C ASP A 76 -19.19 -11.89 -7.01
N ARG A 77 -18.88 -11.88 -8.31
CA ARG A 77 -19.22 -10.76 -9.20
C ARG A 77 -20.71 -10.48 -9.36
N PHE A 78 -21.57 -11.43 -8.98
CA PHE A 78 -23.03 -11.30 -9.07
C PHE A 78 -23.65 -10.82 -7.76
N SER A 79 -22.84 -10.71 -6.71
CA SER A 79 -23.26 -10.23 -5.40
C SER A 79 -23.76 -8.79 -5.49
N ARG A 80 -24.91 -8.53 -4.84
CA ARG A 80 -25.57 -7.23 -4.79
C ARG A 80 -26.05 -6.95 -3.38
N CYS A 81 -26.15 -5.67 -3.05
CA CYS A 81 -26.78 -5.21 -1.83
C CYS A 81 -28.29 -4.99 -2.09
N ASN A 82 -29.14 -5.54 -1.23
CA ASN A 82 -30.60 -5.32 -1.28
C ASN A 82 -30.98 -3.94 -0.74
N SER A 83 -30.22 -3.45 0.24
CA SER A 83 -30.34 -2.10 0.80
C SER A 83 -28.95 -1.56 1.10
N THR A 84 -28.83 -0.23 1.17
CA THR A 84 -27.58 0.44 1.51
C THR A 84 -27.87 1.56 2.50
N SER A 85 -27.19 1.56 3.65
CA SER A 85 -27.27 2.61 4.67
C SER A 85 -25.92 3.29 4.86
N GLU A 86 -25.89 4.42 5.55
CA GLU A 86 -24.63 5.04 5.96
C GLU A 86 -23.85 4.13 6.92
N TYR A 87 -22.52 4.19 6.84
CA TYR A 87 -21.63 3.46 7.73
C TYR A 87 -21.87 3.81 9.20
N SER A 88 -22.08 2.78 10.00
CA SER A 88 -22.47 2.91 11.41
C SER A 88 -21.30 3.13 12.37
N GLY A 89 -20.06 3.22 11.87
CA GLY A 89 -18.87 3.35 12.71
C GLY A 89 -18.38 2.02 13.32
N LYS A 90 -18.85 0.88 12.82
CA LYS A 90 -18.46 -0.47 13.26
C LYS A 90 -16.97 -0.69 13.16
N ARG A 91 -16.32 -1.06 14.27
CA ARG A 91 -14.90 -1.43 14.28
C ARG A 91 -14.75 -2.94 14.38
N ILE A 92 -13.71 -3.49 13.77
CA ILE A 92 -13.46 -4.93 13.85
C ILE A 92 -12.52 -5.20 15.03
N ARG A 93 -12.92 -6.11 15.91
CA ARG A 93 -12.09 -6.51 17.05
C ARG A 93 -11.27 -7.73 16.68
N TRP A 94 -10.19 -7.50 15.95
CA TRP A 94 -9.15 -8.50 15.79
C TRP A 94 -8.51 -8.71 17.17
N GLY A 95 -8.49 -9.96 17.67
CA GLY A 95 -8.12 -10.27 19.06
C GLY A 95 -6.78 -9.66 19.46
N ASP A 96 -6.59 -9.38 20.76
CA ASP A 96 -5.46 -8.60 21.31
C ASP A 96 -4.12 -8.97 20.65
N SER A 97 -3.73 -8.18 19.64
CA SER A 97 -2.42 -8.25 19.04
C SER A 97 -1.45 -7.66 20.06
N HIS A 98 -0.93 -8.51 20.95
CA HIS A 98 0.26 -8.20 21.73
C HIS A 98 1.44 -8.01 20.77
N VAL A 99 1.50 -6.85 20.12
CA VAL A 99 2.65 -6.40 19.36
C VAL A 99 3.78 -6.24 20.36
N LYS A 100 4.63 -7.26 20.47
CA LYS A 100 5.89 -7.13 21.18
C LYS A 100 6.67 -6.04 20.47
N LYS A 101 6.76 -4.85 21.06
CA LYS A 101 7.65 -3.76 20.65
C LYS A 101 9.10 -4.25 20.78
N GLY A 102 9.58 -4.96 19.77
CA GLY A 102 10.99 -5.26 19.61
C GLY A 102 11.70 -3.98 19.23
N ARG A 103 12.41 -3.36 20.18
CA ARG A 103 13.30 -2.23 19.90
C ARG A 103 14.45 -2.74 19.02
N ARG A 104 14.33 -2.59 17.70
CA ARG A 104 15.44 -2.82 16.78
C ARG A 104 16.50 -1.75 17.04
N LYS A 105 17.71 -2.19 17.40
CA LYS A 105 18.91 -1.34 17.39
C LYS A 105 19.08 -0.82 15.95
N SER A 106 19.09 0.49 15.76
CA SER A 106 19.46 1.11 14.48
C SER A 106 20.96 0.87 14.26
N SER A 107 21.31 -0.17 13.51
CA SER A 107 22.51 -0.08 12.69
C SER A 107 22.27 1.03 11.67
N GLU A 108 23.27 1.82 11.32
CA GLU A 108 23.23 2.72 10.17
C GLU A 108 22.74 1.92 8.95
N SER A 109 21.45 2.04 8.65
CA SER A 109 20.78 1.26 7.62
C SER A 109 20.51 2.19 6.46
N CYS A 110 21.03 1.85 5.29
CA CYS A 110 20.74 2.59 4.07
C CYS A 110 19.23 2.65 3.84
N ASP A 111 18.67 3.85 3.78
CA ASP A 111 17.31 4.06 3.32
C ASP A 111 17.29 3.91 1.78
N VAL A 112 16.80 2.76 1.32
CA VAL A 112 16.71 2.44 -0.11
C VAL A 112 15.60 3.23 -0.83
N PHE A 113 14.75 3.95 -0.09
CA PHE A 113 13.63 4.73 -0.64
C PHE A 113 13.93 6.22 -0.75
N ALA A 114 15.03 6.69 -0.15
CA ALA A 114 15.52 8.06 -0.26
C ALA A 114 16.69 8.13 -1.25
N GLY A 115 16.50 8.84 -2.36
CA GLY A 115 17.44 8.82 -3.47
C GLY A 115 17.01 9.67 -4.65
N LYS A 116 17.63 9.40 -5.79
CA LYS A 116 17.32 10.07 -7.06
C LYS A 116 17.37 9.10 -8.24
N TRP A 117 16.64 9.44 -9.29
CA TRP A 117 16.80 8.81 -10.59
C TRP A 117 18.10 9.26 -11.25
N VAL A 118 18.85 8.30 -11.77
CA VAL A 118 20.10 8.50 -12.52
C VAL A 118 19.96 7.82 -13.87
N PHE A 119 20.34 8.52 -14.93
CA PHE A 119 20.37 7.97 -16.28
C PHE A 119 21.60 7.06 -16.45
N ASP A 120 21.40 5.86 -16.96
CA ASP A 120 22.42 4.81 -17.13
C ASP A 120 22.09 4.00 -18.39
N SER A 121 22.66 4.42 -19.53
CA SER A 121 22.48 3.74 -20.80
C SER A 121 23.38 2.51 -20.98
N GLU A 122 24.32 2.27 -20.06
CA GLU A 122 25.28 1.18 -20.17
C GLU A 122 24.75 -0.09 -19.48
N SER A 123 24.07 0.06 -18.35
CA SER A 123 23.62 -1.07 -17.52
C SER A 123 22.12 -1.33 -17.54
N TYR A 124 21.32 -0.41 -18.10
CA TYR A 124 19.86 -0.53 -18.20
C TYR A 124 19.39 -0.48 -19.67
N PRO A 125 18.24 -1.09 -20.00
CA PRO A 125 17.37 -1.86 -19.11
C PRO A 125 17.97 -3.21 -18.71
N LEU A 126 17.47 -3.79 -17.60
CA LEU A 126 17.92 -5.09 -17.11
C LEU A 126 17.45 -6.28 -17.97
N TYR A 127 16.49 -6.05 -18.87
CA TYR A 127 16.02 -6.99 -19.89
C TYR A 127 15.38 -6.20 -21.02
N ASN A 128 15.37 -6.74 -22.24
CA ASN A 128 14.61 -6.16 -23.35
C ASN A 128 13.18 -6.69 -23.37
N GLU A 129 12.23 -5.83 -23.76
CA GLU A 129 10.82 -6.19 -23.89
C GLU A 129 10.60 -7.40 -24.84
N SER A 130 11.32 -7.44 -25.96
CA SER A 130 11.25 -8.52 -26.96
C SER A 130 11.70 -9.88 -26.46
N ASP A 131 12.56 -9.90 -25.43
CA ASP A 131 13.20 -11.13 -24.96
C ASP A 131 12.34 -11.85 -23.90
N CYS A 132 11.25 -11.21 -23.44
CA CYS A 132 10.34 -11.76 -22.46
C CYS A 132 9.04 -12.29 -23.11
N PRO A 133 8.87 -13.62 -23.24
CA PRO A 133 7.66 -14.19 -23.84
C PRO A 133 6.42 -14.08 -22.93
N TYR A 134 6.59 -13.66 -21.67
CA TYR A 134 5.52 -13.50 -20.68
C TYR A 134 5.03 -12.05 -20.56
N MET A 135 5.60 -11.12 -21.34
CA MET A 135 5.17 -9.73 -21.32
C MET A 135 3.69 -9.63 -21.72
N SER A 136 2.89 -8.94 -20.91
CA SER A 136 1.50 -8.66 -21.27
C SER A 136 1.44 -7.53 -22.29
N ASP A 137 0.53 -7.63 -23.26
CA ASP A 137 0.28 -6.56 -24.23
C ASP A 137 -0.08 -5.22 -23.58
N GLN A 138 -0.70 -5.24 -22.39
CA GLN A 138 -1.01 -4.03 -21.61
C GLN A 138 0.24 -3.27 -21.13
N LEU A 139 1.41 -3.92 -21.11
CA LEU A 139 2.67 -3.38 -20.62
C LEU A 139 3.75 -3.30 -21.71
N ALA A 140 3.49 -3.84 -22.90
CA ALA A 140 4.43 -3.92 -24.02
C ALA A 140 4.43 -2.62 -24.85
N CYS A 141 4.95 -1.53 -24.27
CA CYS A 141 4.89 -0.20 -24.88
C CYS A 141 5.62 -0.14 -26.23
N HIS A 142 6.79 -0.77 -26.36
CA HIS A 142 7.57 -0.73 -27.61
C HIS A 142 6.85 -1.51 -28.72
N LYS A 143 6.34 -2.72 -28.41
CA LYS A 143 5.50 -3.51 -29.32
C LYS A 143 4.29 -2.72 -29.84
N HIS A 144 3.74 -1.82 -29.02
CA HIS A 144 2.58 -0.99 -29.37
C HIS A 144 2.94 0.42 -29.86
N GLY A 145 4.17 0.61 -30.38
CA GLY A 145 4.54 1.77 -31.19
C GLY A 145 5.20 2.93 -30.44
N ARG A 146 5.51 2.79 -29.14
CA ARG A 146 6.29 3.80 -28.43
C ARG A 146 7.73 3.80 -28.92
N SER A 147 8.16 4.89 -29.55
CA SER A 147 9.50 5.04 -30.14
C SER A 147 10.52 5.69 -29.20
N ASP A 148 10.09 6.47 -28.20
CA ASP A 148 10.98 7.06 -27.20
C ASP A 148 11.37 6.01 -26.14
N LEU A 149 12.56 5.40 -26.27
CA LEU A 149 13.04 4.36 -25.34
C LEU A 149 13.92 4.89 -24.20
N GLY A 150 14.12 6.21 -24.12
CA GLY A 150 14.95 6.84 -23.07
C GLY A 150 14.47 6.54 -21.65
N TYR A 151 13.16 6.29 -21.45
CA TYR A 151 12.60 5.95 -20.14
C TYR A 151 13.14 4.64 -19.55
N GLN A 152 13.63 3.72 -20.38
CA GLN A 152 14.12 2.40 -19.95
C GLN A 152 15.51 2.46 -19.30
N HIS A 153 16.23 3.57 -19.50
CA HIS A 153 17.63 3.74 -19.09
C HIS A 153 17.76 4.51 -17.76
N TRP A 154 16.70 4.57 -16.95
CA TRP A 154 16.72 5.19 -15.64
C TRP A 154 16.86 4.14 -14.54
N ARG A 155 17.79 4.39 -13.61
CA ARG A 155 17.97 3.59 -12.41
C ARG A 155 17.81 4.42 -11.15
N TRP A 156 17.31 3.79 -10.09
CA TRP A 156 17.22 4.41 -8.78
C TRP A 156 18.56 4.35 -8.05
N GLN A 157 19.01 5.47 -7.47
CA GLN A 157 20.23 5.58 -6.67
C GLN A 157 19.88 6.09 -5.27
N PRO A 158 19.94 5.23 -4.23
CA PRO A 158 19.84 5.67 -2.85
C PRO A 158 20.95 6.67 -2.48
N HIS A 159 20.68 7.57 -1.54
CA HIS A 159 21.65 8.57 -1.11
C HIS A 159 22.83 7.96 -0.35
N ASP A 160 22.55 7.04 0.57
CA ASP A 160 23.52 6.57 1.55
C ASP A 160 24.17 5.23 1.19
N CYS A 161 23.78 4.63 0.05
CA CYS A 161 24.39 3.39 -0.43
C CYS A 161 24.16 3.14 -1.92
N ASN A 162 24.87 2.13 -2.42
CA ASN A 162 24.64 1.58 -3.75
C ASN A 162 23.78 0.32 -3.67
N LEU A 163 22.80 0.22 -4.57
CA LEU A 163 22.08 -1.04 -4.77
C LEU A 163 23.05 -2.09 -5.33
N LYS A 164 22.92 -3.32 -4.84
CA LYS A 164 23.69 -4.44 -5.35
C LYS A 164 23.37 -4.63 -6.85
N ARG A 165 24.40 -4.84 -7.67
CA ARG A 165 24.24 -5.14 -9.09
C ARG A 165 23.36 -6.37 -9.27
N TRP A 166 22.42 -6.29 -10.22
CA TRP A 166 21.50 -7.39 -10.52
C TRP A 166 22.26 -8.66 -10.92
N ASN A 167 21.89 -9.78 -10.31
CA ASN A 167 22.41 -11.10 -10.62
C ASN A 167 21.25 -12.10 -10.61
N VAL A 168 20.89 -12.58 -11.80
CA VAL A 168 19.74 -13.46 -12.03
C VAL A 168 19.90 -14.79 -11.30
N THR A 169 21.08 -15.42 -11.41
CA THR A 169 21.38 -16.70 -10.76
C THR A 169 21.31 -16.59 -9.25
N GLU A 170 21.88 -15.51 -8.67
CA GLU A 170 21.81 -15.30 -7.23
C GLU A 170 20.37 -15.16 -6.73
N MET A 171 19.51 -14.46 -7.49
CA MET A 171 18.10 -14.32 -7.13
C MET A 171 17.38 -15.67 -7.18
N TRP A 172 17.63 -16.49 -8.21
CA TRP A 172 17.05 -17.83 -8.28
C TRP A 172 17.54 -18.76 -7.17
N GLU A 173 18.82 -18.69 -6.77
CA GLU A 173 19.32 -19.44 -5.62
C GLU A 173 18.63 -19.03 -4.31
N LYS A 174 18.34 -17.73 -4.12
CA LYS A 174 17.54 -17.27 -2.98
C LYS A 174 16.10 -17.78 -3.02
N LEU A 175 15.56 -18.03 -4.20
CA LEU A 175 14.21 -18.57 -4.42
C LEU A 175 14.16 -20.10 -4.47
N ARG A 176 15.30 -20.79 -4.44
CA ARG A 176 15.35 -22.26 -4.57
C ARG A 176 14.47 -22.93 -3.51
N GLY A 177 13.56 -23.79 -3.97
CA GLY A 177 12.61 -24.49 -3.10
C GLY A 177 11.55 -23.59 -2.45
N LYS A 178 11.32 -22.37 -2.96
CA LYS A 178 10.39 -21.40 -2.38
C LYS A 178 9.29 -20.98 -3.34
N ARG A 179 8.20 -20.49 -2.74
CA ARG A 179 7.09 -19.82 -3.40
C ARG A 179 7.13 -18.33 -3.08
N LEU A 180 7.36 -17.51 -4.09
CA LEU A 180 7.23 -16.05 -4.00
C LEU A 180 5.89 -15.65 -4.63
N MET A 181 5.03 -15.00 -3.88
CA MET A 181 3.67 -14.65 -4.32
C MET A 181 3.42 -13.15 -4.19
N PHE A 182 3.04 -12.55 -5.31
CA PHE A 182 2.44 -11.22 -5.38
C PHE A 182 0.94 -11.33 -5.16
N VAL A 183 0.39 -10.41 -4.40
CA VAL A 183 -1.03 -10.40 -4.02
C VAL A 183 -1.55 -8.98 -4.09
N GLY A 184 -2.51 -8.73 -4.97
CA GLY A 184 -3.10 -7.39 -5.04
C GLY A 184 -3.82 -7.10 -6.33
N ASP A 185 -3.72 -5.83 -6.73
CA ASP A 185 -4.35 -5.28 -7.93
C ASP A 185 -3.45 -5.38 -9.19
N SER A 186 -3.88 -4.73 -10.28
CA SER A 186 -3.19 -4.75 -11.57
C SER A 186 -1.77 -4.17 -11.56
N LEU A 187 -1.43 -3.27 -10.63
CA LEU A 187 -0.07 -2.74 -10.53
C LEU A 187 0.88 -3.79 -9.98
N ASN A 188 0.40 -4.57 -9.01
CA ASN A 188 1.18 -5.68 -8.45
C ASN A 188 1.38 -6.79 -9.49
N ARG A 189 0.38 -7.02 -10.36
CA ARG A 189 0.55 -7.86 -11.55
C ARG A 189 1.67 -7.35 -12.47
N GLY A 190 1.78 -6.04 -12.66
CA GLY A 190 2.87 -5.43 -13.42
C GLY A 190 4.25 -5.70 -12.81
N GLN A 191 4.37 -5.56 -11.49
CA GLN A 191 5.61 -5.88 -10.77
C GLN A 191 5.95 -7.37 -10.83
N TRP A 192 4.94 -8.25 -10.74
CA TRP A 192 5.10 -9.70 -10.93
C TRP A 192 5.64 -10.03 -12.34
N ILE A 193 5.03 -9.48 -13.40
CA ILE A 193 5.51 -9.68 -14.79
C ILE A 193 6.95 -9.17 -14.93
N SER A 194 7.27 -8.01 -14.37
CA SER A 194 8.64 -7.47 -14.39
C SER A 194 9.64 -8.44 -13.77
N LEU A 195 9.32 -9.03 -12.60
CA LEU A 195 10.20 -10.01 -11.95
C LEU A 195 10.32 -11.30 -12.77
N VAL A 196 9.24 -11.78 -13.39
CA VAL A 196 9.30 -12.94 -14.29
C VAL A 196 10.23 -12.64 -15.48
N CYS A 197 10.10 -11.47 -16.13
CA CYS A 197 10.95 -11.09 -17.26
C CYS A 197 12.43 -10.94 -16.87
N LEU A 198 12.70 -10.40 -15.68
CA LEU A 198 14.06 -10.30 -15.11
C LEU A 198 14.73 -11.66 -14.89
N LEU A 199 13.95 -12.72 -14.67
CA LEU A 199 14.45 -14.01 -14.19
C LEU A 199 14.37 -15.14 -15.21
N GLN A 200 13.40 -15.11 -16.12
CA GLN A 200 13.08 -16.25 -16.99
C GLN A 200 14.21 -16.67 -17.93
N SER A 201 15.02 -15.72 -18.42
CA SER A 201 15.95 -15.93 -19.55
C SER A 201 17.02 -16.99 -19.29
N VAL A 202 17.41 -17.20 -18.03
CA VAL A 202 18.42 -18.20 -17.65
C VAL A 202 17.84 -19.61 -17.48
N ILE A 203 16.52 -19.76 -17.49
CA ILE A 203 15.85 -21.06 -17.36
C ILE A 203 15.56 -21.60 -18.76
N PRO A 204 15.98 -22.83 -19.10
CA PRO A 204 15.66 -23.46 -20.38
C PRO A 204 14.15 -23.49 -20.64
N ALA A 205 13.75 -23.34 -21.91
CA ALA A 205 12.35 -23.22 -22.29
C ALA A 205 11.49 -24.44 -21.90
N ASP A 206 12.08 -25.64 -21.91
CA ASP A 206 11.46 -26.90 -21.50
C ASP A 206 11.46 -27.12 -19.98
N LYS A 207 12.09 -26.22 -19.21
CA LYS A 207 12.20 -26.25 -17.74
C LYS A 207 11.45 -25.11 -17.05
N ARG A 208 10.66 -24.35 -17.80
CA ARG A 208 9.81 -23.28 -17.29
C ARG A 208 8.41 -23.36 -17.85
N SER A 209 7.44 -22.97 -17.04
CA SER A 209 6.03 -22.94 -17.46
C SER A 209 5.27 -21.81 -16.77
N MET A 210 4.16 -21.39 -17.39
CA MET A 210 3.21 -20.43 -16.86
C MET A 210 1.83 -21.09 -16.86
N SER A 211 1.13 -21.06 -15.73
CA SER A 211 -0.26 -21.53 -15.69
C SER A 211 -1.17 -20.64 -16.54
N PRO A 212 -2.34 -21.13 -16.98
CA PRO A 212 -3.35 -20.28 -17.58
C PRO A 212 -3.76 -19.13 -16.66
N ASN A 213 -4.31 -18.06 -17.26
CA ASN A 213 -4.82 -16.92 -16.52
C ASN A 213 -6.00 -17.37 -15.65
N ALA A 214 -5.80 -17.30 -14.33
CA ALA A 214 -6.74 -17.72 -13.30
C ALA A 214 -6.59 -16.76 -12.10
N PRO A 215 -7.45 -16.85 -11.06
CA PRO A 215 -7.28 -16.03 -9.86
C PRO A 215 -5.87 -16.13 -9.28
N LEU A 216 -5.24 -17.31 -9.38
CA LEU A 216 -3.84 -17.56 -9.09
C LEU A 216 -3.10 -17.94 -10.38
N THR A 217 -2.15 -17.12 -10.81
CA THR A 217 -1.24 -17.40 -11.93
C THR A 217 0.14 -17.79 -11.40
N ILE A 218 0.72 -18.87 -11.92
CA ILE A 218 1.96 -19.47 -11.41
C ILE A 218 2.99 -19.57 -12.53
N PHE A 219 4.12 -18.88 -12.38
CA PHE A 219 5.33 -19.16 -13.14
C PHE A 219 6.19 -20.17 -12.38
N ARG A 220 6.60 -21.27 -13.02
CA ARG A 220 7.43 -22.32 -12.42
C ARG A 220 8.79 -22.41 -13.10
N ALA A 221 9.85 -22.48 -12.30
CA ALA A 221 11.21 -22.80 -12.74
C ALA A 221 11.63 -24.15 -12.14
N GLU A 222 11.70 -25.19 -12.96
CA GLU A 222 11.90 -26.57 -12.50
C GLU A 222 13.28 -26.79 -11.88
N GLU A 223 14.34 -26.25 -12.49
CA GLU A 223 15.73 -26.41 -12.03
C GLU A 223 15.99 -25.86 -10.62
N TYR A 224 15.19 -24.88 -10.21
CA TYR A 224 15.25 -24.27 -8.88
C TYR A 224 14.18 -24.81 -7.93
N ASN A 225 13.26 -25.65 -8.42
CA ASN A 225 12.05 -26.03 -7.70
C ASN A 225 11.36 -24.81 -7.06
N ALA A 226 11.20 -23.74 -7.83
CA ALA A 226 10.76 -22.44 -7.35
C ALA A 226 9.56 -21.94 -8.17
N THR A 227 8.73 -21.08 -7.55
CA THR A 227 7.60 -20.43 -8.22
C THR A 227 7.57 -18.92 -7.97
N ILE A 228 7.09 -18.19 -8.98
CA ILE A 228 6.78 -16.76 -8.91
C ILE A 228 5.30 -16.63 -9.27
N GLU A 229 4.48 -16.27 -8.29
CA GLU A 229 3.03 -16.38 -8.35
C GLU A 229 2.36 -15.01 -8.26
N PHE A 230 1.19 -14.87 -8.88
CA PHE A 230 0.32 -13.70 -8.75
C PHE A 230 -1.09 -14.12 -8.39
N LEU A 231 -1.59 -13.64 -7.24
CA LEU A 231 -2.97 -13.80 -6.80
C LEU A 231 -3.74 -12.49 -6.98
N TRP A 232 -4.82 -12.53 -7.76
CA TRP A 232 -5.76 -11.43 -7.89
C TRP A 232 -6.58 -11.30 -6.61
N ALA A 233 -6.35 -10.21 -5.86
CA ALA A 233 -7.07 -9.85 -4.65
C ALA A 233 -7.00 -8.33 -4.46
N PRO A 234 -7.70 -7.54 -5.31
CA PRO A 234 -7.47 -6.11 -5.44
C PRO A 234 -7.73 -5.32 -4.15
N LEU A 235 -8.63 -5.82 -3.29
CA LEU A 235 -8.96 -5.22 -2.00
C LEU A 235 -8.40 -5.99 -0.79
N LEU A 236 -7.62 -7.06 -1.04
CA LEU A 236 -7.07 -8.03 -0.06
C LEU A 236 -8.13 -8.84 0.72
N VAL A 237 -9.22 -8.21 1.17
CA VAL A 237 -10.40 -8.86 1.75
C VAL A 237 -11.31 -9.44 0.66
N ASP A 238 -12.24 -10.32 1.04
CA ASP A 238 -13.23 -10.91 0.12
C ASP A 238 -14.09 -9.80 -0.53
N SER A 239 -14.25 -9.86 -1.85
CA SER A 239 -14.97 -8.84 -2.61
C SER A 239 -15.70 -9.39 -3.82
N ASN A 240 -16.70 -8.64 -4.30
CA ASN A 240 -17.34 -8.93 -5.58
C ASN A 240 -16.41 -8.68 -6.79
N SER A 241 -15.24 -8.09 -6.56
CA SER A 241 -14.25 -7.73 -7.56
C SER A 241 -13.12 -8.76 -7.69
N ASP A 242 -13.28 -9.96 -7.12
CA ASP A 242 -12.24 -11.01 -7.09
C ASP A 242 -12.20 -11.89 -8.36
N ASP A 243 -13.06 -11.65 -9.35
CA ASP A 243 -12.97 -12.30 -10.66
C ASP A 243 -11.77 -11.74 -11.45
N PRO A 244 -10.79 -12.54 -11.87
CA PRO A 244 -9.57 -12.03 -12.52
C PRO A 244 -9.81 -11.38 -13.89
N VAL A 245 -10.98 -11.57 -14.49
CA VAL A 245 -11.36 -11.06 -15.81
C VAL A 245 -12.49 -10.03 -15.72
N ASN A 246 -13.56 -10.37 -15.00
CA ASN A 246 -14.81 -9.62 -14.96
C ASN A 246 -15.01 -8.96 -13.57
N HIS A 247 -14.11 -8.05 -13.22
CA HIS A 247 -14.06 -7.37 -11.92
C HIS A 247 -14.40 -5.88 -11.95
N ARG A 248 -14.71 -5.33 -13.13
CA ARG A 248 -15.15 -3.93 -13.26
C ARG A 248 -16.67 -3.90 -13.14
N LEU A 249 -17.14 -3.53 -11.95
CA LEU A 249 -18.56 -3.51 -11.59
C LEU A 249 -18.96 -2.08 -11.22
N ASP A 250 -20.24 -1.76 -11.42
CA ASP A 250 -20.80 -0.44 -11.08
C ASP A 250 -20.72 -0.17 -9.57
N GLU A 251 -20.96 -1.21 -8.77
CA GLU A 251 -20.88 -1.16 -7.32
C GLU A 251 -19.76 -2.09 -6.81
N ARG A 252 -18.90 -1.54 -5.96
CA ARG A 252 -17.86 -2.30 -5.27
C ARG A 252 -18.37 -2.74 -3.92
N ILE A 253 -18.38 -4.04 -3.69
CA ILE A 253 -18.80 -4.64 -2.41
C ILE A 253 -17.62 -5.42 -1.86
N MET A 254 -17.29 -5.17 -0.60
CA MET A 254 -16.26 -5.91 0.13
C MET A 254 -16.77 -6.39 1.49
N ARG A 255 -16.10 -7.40 2.02
CA ARG A 255 -16.31 -7.92 3.36
C ARG A 255 -15.11 -7.61 4.25
N PRO A 256 -15.15 -6.51 5.02
CA PRO A 256 -13.97 -6.06 5.76
C PRO A 256 -13.58 -7.01 6.91
N ASP A 257 -14.49 -7.86 7.38
CA ASP A 257 -14.29 -8.80 8.49
C ASP A 257 -13.84 -10.21 8.04
N SER A 258 -13.46 -10.40 6.76
CA SER A 258 -13.02 -11.70 6.24
C SER A 258 -11.90 -11.60 5.20
N VAL A 259 -10.78 -12.26 5.49
CA VAL A 259 -9.68 -12.52 4.56
C VAL A 259 -9.56 -13.99 4.14
N LEU A 260 -10.45 -14.85 4.64
CA LEU A 260 -10.29 -16.32 4.60
C LEU A 260 -10.14 -16.90 3.20
N LYS A 261 -10.95 -16.42 2.26
CA LYS A 261 -10.94 -16.84 0.85
C LYS A 261 -9.54 -16.72 0.27
N HIS A 262 -8.95 -15.54 0.40
CA HIS A 262 -7.64 -15.23 -0.15
C HIS A 262 -6.51 -15.83 0.70
N SER A 263 -6.64 -15.79 2.02
CA SER A 263 -5.58 -16.29 2.91
C SER A 263 -5.31 -17.77 2.75
N SER A 264 -6.35 -18.57 2.47
CA SER A 264 -6.20 -19.99 2.16
C SER A 264 -5.26 -20.28 0.97
N LYS A 265 -5.03 -19.29 0.10
CA LYS A 265 -4.13 -19.41 -1.07
C LYS A 265 -2.70 -18.96 -0.75
N TRP A 266 -2.55 -17.87 -0.01
CA TRP A 266 -1.24 -17.25 0.25
C TRP A 266 -0.57 -17.71 1.55
N GLU A 267 -1.29 -18.42 2.43
CA GLU A 267 -0.79 -18.83 3.74
C GLU A 267 0.45 -19.74 3.64
N HIS A 268 0.57 -20.52 2.58
CA HIS A 268 1.69 -21.45 2.38
C HIS A 268 2.80 -20.90 1.46
N ALA A 269 2.79 -19.61 1.13
CA ALA A 269 3.92 -19.00 0.41
C ALA A 269 5.04 -18.58 1.37
N ASP A 270 6.30 -18.69 0.94
CA ASP A 270 7.49 -18.34 1.73
C ASP A 270 7.76 -16.82 1.72
N ILE A 271 7.46 -16.18 0.60
CA ILE A 271 7.67 -14.75 0.38
C ILE A 271 6.37 -14.16 -0.16
N LEU A 272 5.84 -13.15 0.53
CA LEU A 272 4.61 -12.45 0.15
C LEU A 272 4.91 -10.99 -0.18
N VAL A 273 4.39 -10.53 -1.31
CA VAL A 273 4.48 -9.13 -1.75
C VAL A 273 3.06 -8.62 -2.00
N PHE A 274 2.53 -7.85 -1.05
CA PHE A 274 1.17 -7.32 -1.12
C PHE A 274 1.13 -5.93 -1.76
N ASN A 275 -0.01 -5.57 -2.35
CA ASN A 275 -0.33 -4.21 -2.78
C ASN A 275 -1.85 -4.02 -2.88
N SER A 276 -2.33 -2.84 -2.53
CA SER A 276 -3.71 -2.45 -2.79
C SER A 276 -3.83 -0.93 -2.73
N TYR A 277 -4.18 -0.28 -3.85
CA TYR A 277 -4.35 1.17 -3.85
C TYR A 277 -5.35 1.70 -4.87
N LEU A 278 -5.21 1.35 -6.15
CA LEU A 278 -5.91 2.08 -7.23
C LEU A 278 -7.43 2.05 -7.12
N TRP A 279 -7.94 0.96 -6.55
CA TRP A 279 -9.36 0.65 -6.47
C TRP A 279 -10.09 1.52 -5.44
N TRP A 280 -9.40 1.89 -4.36
CA TRP A 280 -9.95 2.75 -3.30
C TRP A 280 -10.20 4.18 -3.76
N ARG A 281 -9.59 4.61 -4.87
CA ARG A 281 -9.77 5.97 -5.41
C ARG A 281 -10.97 6.13 -6.33
N GLN A 282 -11.68 5.06 -6.64
CA GLN A 282 -12.74 5.06 -7.66
C GLN A 282 -14.12 5.45 -7.10
N GLY A 283 -14.22 5.75 -5.82
CA GLY A 283 -15.48 6.15 -5.18
C GLY A 283 -15.77 5.36 -3.90
N PRO A 284 -17.02 5.45 -3.39
CA PRO A 284 -17.44 4.73 -2.20
C PRO A 284 -17.42 3.21 -2.40
N VAL A 285 -17.39 2.50 -1.29
CA VAL A 285 -17.36 1.04 -1.20
C VAL A 285 -18.47 0.58 -0.28
N LYS A 286 -19.23 -0.42 -0.73
CA LYS A 286 -20.25 -1.08 0.07
C LYS A 286 -19.62 -2.17 0.95
N LEU A 287 -20.00 -2.19 2.21
CA LEU A 287 -19.55 -3.09 3.25
C LEU A 287 -20.63 -4.15 3.48
N SER A 288 -20.32 -5.40 3.20
CA SER A 288 -21.19 -6.54 3.50
C SER A 288 -20.58 -7.36 4.63
N TRP A 289 -21.04 -7.12 5.85
CA TRP A 289 -20.55 -7.79 7.06
C TRP A 289 -20.97 -9.27 7.09
N SER A 290 -20.11 -10.17 7.58
CA SER A 290 -20.47 -11.62 7.64
C SER A 290 -21.70 -11.90 8.52
N ALA A 291 -21.92 -11.08 9.54
CA ALA A 291 -23.00 -11.23 10.49
C ALA A 291 -24.33 -10.62 10.01
N GLU A 292 -24.34 -9.88 8.90
CA GLU A 292 -25.57 -9.28 8.40
C GLU A 292 -26.37 -10.25 7.54
N GLU A 293 -27.65 -10.37 7.88
CA GLU A 293 -28.63 -11.16 7.14
C GLU A 293 -29.33 -10.29 6.08
N ASN A 294 -29.95 -10.93 5.08
CA ASN A 294 -30.80 -10.29 4.07
C ASN A 294 -30.10 -9.38 3.03
N GLY A 295 -28.77 -9.36 2.97
CA GLY A 295 -28.03 -8.60 1.96
C GLY A 295 -28.06 -7.09 2.17
N ALA A 296 -28.24 -6.63 3.41
CA ALA A 296 -27.99 -5.25 3.77
C ALA A 296 -26.49 -4.93 3.64
N CYS A 297 -26.20 -3.68 3.26
CA CYS A 297 -24.84 -3.17 3.20
C CYS A 297 -24.77 -1.79 3.84
N GLU A 298 -23.60 -1.44 4.33
CA GLU A 298 -23.25 -0.06 4.68
C GLU A 298 -22.39 0.54 3.57
N GLU A 299 -22.40 1.86 3.40
CA GLU A 299 -21.53 2.54 2.45
C GLU A 299 -20.50 3.40 3.20
N LEU A 300 -19.25 3.31 2.76
CA LEU A 300 -18.14 4.08 3.29
C LEU A 300 -17.31 4.65 2.13
N ASP A 301 -16.63 5.77 2.38
CA ASP A 301 -15.69 6.31 1.42
C ASP A 301 -14.51 5.35 1.19
N GLY A 302 -13.82 5.52 0.05
CA GLY A 302 -12.76 4.60 -0.33
C GLY A 302 -11.59 4.54 0.64
N LEU A 303 -11.28 5.64 1.32
CA LEU A 303 -10.20 5.70 2.32
C LEU A 303 -10.59 4.99 3.63
N GLY A 304 -11.80 5.23 4.16
CA GLY A 304 -12.26 4.52 5.35
C GLY A 304 -12.43 3.02 5.09
N ALA A 305 -12.91 2.65 3.91
CA ALA A 305 -12.97 1.26 3.46
C ALA A 305 -11.55 0.62 3.39
N MET A 306 -10.58 1.34 2.81
CA MET A 306 -9.20 0.88 2.77
C MET A 306 -8.63 0.65 4.18
N GLU A 307 -8.91 1.54 5.13
CA GLU A 307 -8.46 1.39 6.52
C GLU A 307 -8.99 0.10 7.16
N LEU A 308 -10.28 -0.21 6.98
CA LEU A 308 -10.89 -1.45 7.47
C LEU A 308 -10.23 -2.70 6.86
N ALA A 309 -10.04 -2.72 5.54
CA ALA A 309 -9.42 -3.84 4.84
C ALA A 309 -7.94 -4.03 5.21
N MET A 310 -7.20 -2.93 5.35
CA MET A 310 -5.80 -2.94 5.79
C MET A 310 -5.65 -3.40 7.24
N GLY A 311 -6.59 -3.03 8.12
CA GLY A 311 -6.65 -3.58 9.48
C GLY A 311 -6.77 -5.10 9.46
N ALA A 312 -7.76 -5.61 8.71
CA ALA A 312 -7.97 -7.05 8.56
C ALA A 312 -6.74 -7.80 8.05
N TRP A 313 -6.07 -7.25 7.03
CA TRP A 313 -4.83 -7.80 6.49
C TRP A 313 -3.70 -7.76 7.53
N ALA A 314 -3.50 -6.64 8.22
CA ALA A 314 -2.43 -6.47 9.20
C ALA A 314 -2.58 -7.46 10.36
N ASP A 315 -3.80 -7.69 10.83
CA ASP A 315 -4.08 -8.65 11.89
C ASP A 315 -3.88 -10.10 11.42
N TRP A 316 -4.21 -10.41 10.17
CA TRP A 316 -3.84 -11.70 9.58
C TRP A 316 -2.32 -11.88 9.55
N VAL A 317 -1.57 -10.86 9.12
CA VAL A 317 -0.10 -10.91 9.12
C VAL A 317 0.43 -11.14 10.53
N ALA A 318 -0.04 -10.36 11.51
CA ALA A 318 0.40 -10.46 12.90
C ALA A 318 0.10 -11.84 13.53
N SER A 319 -1.04 -12.46 13.17
CA SER A 319 -1.49 -13.71 13.77
C SER A 319 -1.01 -14.98 13.04
N LYS A 320 -0.74 -14.93 11.73
CA LYS A 320 -0.45 -16.11 10.90
C LYS A 320 0.95 -16.15 10.31
N THR A 321 1.77 -15.12 10.51
CA THR A 321 3.12 -15.08 9.94
C THR A 321 4.20 -15.21 11.02
N ASP A 322 5.14 -16.12 10.79
CA ASP A 322 6.37 -16.24 11.55
C ASP A 322 7.49 -15.51 10.79
N PRO A 323 8.01 -14.37 11.30
CA PRO A 323 9.04 -13.57 10.62
C PRO A 323 10.37 -14.31 10.40
N GLN A 324 10.61 -15.44 11.09
CA GLN A 324 11.79 -16.28 10.87
C GLN A 324 11.64 -17.20 9.66
N LYS A 325 10.40 -17.54 9.30
CA LYS A 325 10.10 -18.49 8.21
C LYS A 325 9.59 -17.79 6.96
N LYS A 326 8.86 -16.69 7.13
CA LYS A 326 8.16 -15.98 6.06
C LYS A 326 8.64 -14.54 5.95
N ARG A 327 8.84 -14.08 4.71
CA ARG A 327 9.09 -12.66 4.42
C ARG A 327 7.81 -12.04 3.87
N VAL A 328 7.45 -10.88 4.41
CA VAL A 328 6.26 -10.13 3.99
C VAL A 328 6.69 -8.73 3.60
N PHE A 329 6.28 -8.30 2.40
CA PHE A 329 6.47 -6.97 1.86
C PHE A 329 5.12 -6.37 1.54
N PHE A 330 5.02 -5.04 1.64
CA PHE A 330 3.88 -4.29 1.16
C PHE A 330 4.40 -3.18 0.23
N VAL A 331 3.91 -3.19 -1.01
CA VAL A 331 4.24 -2.19 -2.02
C VAL A 331 3.28 -1.03 -1.83
N THR A 332 3.85 0.15 -1.58
CA THR A 332 3.10 1.37 -1.32
C THR A 332 2.34 1.85 -2.56
N MET A 333 1.62 2.96 -2.40
CA MET A 333 0.83 3.61 -3.43
C MET A 333 1.67 3.90 -4.68
N SER A 334 1.21 3.44 -5.84
CA SER A 334 1.79 3.85 -7.13
C SER A 334 1.15 5.17 -7.57
N PRO A 335 1.94 6.20 -7.94
CA PRO A 335 1.41 7.48 -8.36
C PRO A 335 0.66 7.38 -9.69
N THR A 336 -0.19 8.38 -9.96
CA THR A 336 -0.89 8.50 -11.24
C THR A 336 -0.62 9.87 -11.80
N HIS A 337 -0.24 9.91 -13.08
CA HIS A 337 0.01 11.13 -13.81
C HIS A 337 -1.13 11.29 -14.81
N LEU A 338 -2.14 12.08 -14.41
CA LEU A 338 -3.19 12.54 -15.31
C LEU A 338 -2.72 13.88 -15.88
N TRP A 339 -2.78 14.00 -17.20
CA TRP A 339 -2.42 15.21 -17.95
C TRP A 339 -3.52 16.26 -17.86
#